data_AF-A0A6H1ZHF2-F1
#
_entry.id   AF-A0A6H1ZHF2-F1
#
_cell.length_a   1.000
_cell.length_b   1.000
_cell.length_c   1.000
_cell.angle_alpha   90.00
_cell.angle_beta   90.00
_cell.angle_gamma   90.00
#
_symmetry.space_group_name_H-M   'P 1'
#
loop_
_entity.id
_entity.type
_entity.pdbx_description
1 polymer ?
#
loop_
_entity_poly.entity_id
_entity_poly.type
_entity_poly.pdbx_seq_one_letter_code
_entity_poly.pdbx_strand_id
1 'polypeptide(L)'
;MQILHVQETTKDGKKISKTIEVIRSWIDSSGKSIYHFADGKFGFKSGAYIRSLEDLDILKAEEVIGETPAGKPKTRPVESFAYAQAKRWWDAIGKAQSEEYYAKERMDLEARHLSGVPELPKEGTAALDGASYTRQPVEAIGRKNLTNPSHYGRWFGKDRPGWWGYADLIEMAGYRYRRVLVEDGEVYPLEEVPEAVNA
;
A
#
# COMPACT_ATOMS: atom_id res chain seq x y z
N MET A 1 -10.52 -5.65 -28.78
CA MET A 1 -9.38 -5.13 -28.01
C MET A 1 -9.39 -3.63 -28.13
N GLN A 2 -9.25 -2.92 -27.01
CA GLN A 2 -9.24 -1.46 -26.91
C GLN A 2 -7.87 -1.03 -26.36
N ILE A 3 -7.38 0.11 -26.82
CA ILE A 3 -6.12 0.68 -26.34
C ILE A 3 -6.45 1.95 -25.56
N LEU A 4 -6.04 2.02 -24.31
CA LEU A 4 -6.21 3.18 -23.45
C LEU A 4 -4.89 3.91 -23.29
N HIS A 5 -4.91 5.22 -23.51
CA HIS A 5 -3.80 6.11 -23.14
C HIS A 5 -4.10 6.75 -21.79
N VAL A 6 -3.31 6.38 -20.79
CA VAL A 6 -3.45 6.86 -19.42
C VAL A 6 -2.32 7.85 -19.16
N GLN A 7 -2.66 9.01 -18.62
CA GLN A 7 -1.66 9.94 -18.12
C GLN A 7 -1.39 9.63 -16.66
N GLU A 8 -0.13 9.43 -16.33
CA GLU A 8 0.35 9.22 -14.96
C GLU A 8 1.32 10.34 -14.62
N THR A 9 1.20 10.89 -13.42
CA THR A 9 2.15 11.87 -12.91
C THR A 9 3.23 11.13 -12.14
N THR A 10 4.46 11.17 -12.64
CA THR A 10 5.64 10.61 -11.97
C THR A 10 5.96 11.31 -10.65
N LYS A 11 6.87 10.72 -9.88
CA LYS A 11 7.35 11.29 -8.60
C LYS A 11 7.89 12.72 -8.76
N ASP A 12 8.47 13.04 -9.92
CA ASP A 12 9.05 14.37 -10.22
C ASP A 12 8.02 15.38 -10.75
N GLY A 13 6.71 15.06 -10.69
CA GLY A 13 5.64 15.91 -11.22
C GLY A 13 5.53 15.88 -12.75
N LYS A 14 6.40 15.15 -13.46
CA LYS A 14 6.34 14.98 -14.91
C LYS A 14 5.18 14.07 -15.28
N LYS A 15 4.34 14.50 -16.23
CA LYS A 15 3.31 13.65 -16.83
C LYS A 15 3.94 12.69 -17.83
N ILE A 16 3.72 11.40 -17.63
CA ILE A 16 4.05 10.34 -18.59
C ILE A 16 2.74 9.78 -19.16
N SER A 17 2.80 9.33 -20.41
CA SER A 17 1.68 8.60 -21.02
C SER A 17 2.02 7.12 -21.04
N LYS A 18 1.11 6.30 -20.51
CA LYS A 18 1.17 4.85 -20.51
C LYS A 18 0.08 4.33 -21.42
N THR A 19 0.42 3.35 -22.24
CA THR A 19 -0.54 2.64 -23.09
C THR A 19 -0.92 1.33 -22.42
N ILE A 20 -2.21 1.06 -22.32
CA ILE A 20 -2.75 -0.15 -21.70
C ILE A 20 -3.72 -0.81 -22.68
N GLU A 21 -3.51 -2.10 -22.94
CA GLU A 21 -4.40 -2.89 -23.78
C GLU A 21 -5.48 -3.54 -22.92
N VAL A 22 -6.74 -3.34 -23.33
CA VAL A 22 -7.94 -3.76 -22.60
C VAL A 22 -8.78 -4.65 -23.50
N ILE A 23 -9.22 -5.79 -22.98
CA ILE A 23 -10.16 -6.68 -23.65
C ILE A 23 -11.59 -6.17 -23.47
N ARG A 24 -11.95 -5.82 -22.22
CA ARG A 24 -13.29 -5.38 -21.83
C ARG A 24 -13.24 -4.50 -20.58
N SER A 25 -14.25 -3.64 -20.41
CA SER A 25 -14.47 -2.84 -19.20
C SER A 25 -15.91 -2.96 -18.72
N TRP A 26 -16.12 -2.78 -17.42
CA TRP A 26 -17.42 -2.72 -16.76
C TRP A 26 -17.48 -1.44 -15.92
N ILE A 27 -18.64 -0.79 -15.89
CA ILE A 27 -18.89 0.46 -15.16
C ILE A 27 -20.23 0.32 -14.43
N ASP A 28 -20.27 0.65 -13.15
CA ASP A 28 -21.51 0.66 -12.36
C ASP A 28 -22.14 2.06 -12.30
N SER A 29 -23.29 2.16 -11.66
CA SER A 29 -23.99 3.43 -11.46
C SER A 29 -23.27 4.42 -10.55
N SER A 30 -22.28 3.97 -9.77
CA SER A 30 -21.43 4.85 -8.95
C SER A 30 -20.29 5.47 -9.76
N GLY A 31 -20.07 4.99 -10.99
CA GLY A 31 -18.94 5.37 -11.83
C GLY A 31 -17.66 4.57 -11.55
N LYS A 32 -17.71 3.60 -10.63
CA LYS A 32 -16.62 2.63 -10.45
C LYS A 32 -16.48 1.82 -11.72
N SER A 33 -15.23 1.58 -12.13
CA SER A 33 -14.94 0.83 -13.35
C SER A 33 -13.84 -0.19 -13.16
N ILE A 34 -14.05 -1.39 -13.70
CA ILE A 34 -13.09 -2.49 -13.73
C ILE A 34 -12.75 -2.82 -15.18
N TYR A 35 -11.49 -3.12 -15.43
CA TYR A 35 -10.91 -3.40 -16.74
C TYR A 35 -10.29 -4.79 -16.71
N HIS A 36 -10.58 -5.59 -17.75
CA HIS A 36 -9.89 -6.84 -18.04
C HIS A 36 -8.81 -6.54 -19.07
N PHE A 37 -7.55 -6.58 -18.65
CA PHE A 37 -6.40 -6.25 -19.47
C PHE A 37 -6.04 -7.40 -20.41
N ALA A 38 -5.31 -7.09 -21.49
CA ALA A 38 -4.88 -8.08 -22.48
C ALA A 38 -3.97 -9.18 -21.89
N ASP A 39 -3.31 -8.91 -20.77
CA ASP A 39 -2.48 -9.87 -20.03
C ASP A 39 -3.27 -10.75 -19.04
N GLY A 40 -4.61 -10.69 -19.09
CA GLY A 40 -5.50 -11.51 -18.26
C GLY A 40 -5.74 -10.98 -16.85
N LYS A 41 -5.19 -9.81 -16.51
CA LYS A 41 -5.37 -9.19 -15.19
C LYS A 41 -6.65 -8.36 -15.11
N PHE A 42 -7.14 -8.17 -13.89
CA PHE A 42 -8.25 -7.27 -13.59
C PHE A 42 -7.78 -6.11 -12.73
N GLY A 43 -8.23 -4.90 -13.06
CA GLY A 43 -7.85 -3.69 -12.33
C GLY A 43 -8.61 -2.45 -12.76
N PHE A 44 -8.08 -1.28 -12.40
CA PHE A 44 -8.66 0.03 -12.65
C PHE A 44 -8.05 0.70 -13.88
N LYS A 45 -8.68 1.79 -14.37
CA LYS A 45 -8.21 2.53 -15.54
C LYS A 45 -6.74 2.97 -15.45
N SER A 46 -6.23 3.22 -14.25
CA SER A 46 -4.83 3.58 -14.00
C SER A 46 -3.82 2.44 -14.25
N GLY A 47 -4.31 1.20 -14.39
CA GLY A 47 -3.49 -0.01 -14.37
C GLY A 47 -3.22 -0.55 -12.97
N ALA A 48 -3.78 0.07 -11.92
CA ALA A 48 -3.74 -0.48 -10.57
C ALA A 48 -4.59 -1.76 -10.47
N TYR A 49 -4.13 -2.74 -9.69
CA TYR A 49 -4.89 -3.96 -9.41
C TYR A 49 -6.14 -3.67 -8.57
N ILE A 50 -7.14 -4.54 -8.62
CA ILE A 50 -8.24 -4.49 -7.65
C ILE A 50 -7.70 -4.72 -6.22
N ARG A 51 -8.32 -4.12 -5.21
CA ARG A 51 -7.89 -4.20 -3.81
C ARG A 51 -8.44 -5.43 -3.10
N SER A 52 -9.66 -5.82 -3.46
CA SER A 52 -10.36 -6.92 -2.80
C SER A 52 -11.33 -7.61 -3.75
N LEU A 53 -11.85 -8.77 -3.35
CA LEU A 53 -12.79 -9.53 -4.18
C LEU A 53 -14.10 -8.76 -4.41
N GLU A 54 -14.51 -7.94 -3.44
CA GLU A 54 -15.69 -7.07 -3.51
C GLU A 54 -15.58 -6.03 -4.64
N ASP A 55 -14.37 -5.70 -5.09
CA ASP A 55 -14.21 -4.85 -6.27
C ASP A 55 -14.75 -5.48 -7.55
N LEU A 56 -14.85 -6.81 -7.59
CA LEU A 56 -15.38 -7.57 -8.72
C LEU A 56 -16.92 -7.66 -8.71
N ASP A 57 -17.60 -7.16 -7.68
CA ASP A 57 -19.08 -7.24 -7.59
C ASP A 57 -19.79 -6.57 -8.77
N ILE A 58 -19.16 -5.56 -9.36
CA ILE A 58 -19.58 -4.93 -10.63
C ILE A 58 -19.70 -5.90 -11.82
N LEU A 59 -19.00 -7.04 -11.75
CA LEU A 59 -19.06 -8.08 -12.78
C LEU A 59 -20.24 -9.03 -12.57
N LYS A 60 -20.91 -9.01 -11.41
CA LYS A 60 -22.10 -9.83 -11.18
C LYS A 60 -23.20 -9.36 -12.12
N ALA A 61 -23.86 -10.31 -12.77
CA ALA A 61 -25.03 -10.02 -13.58
C ALA A 61 -26.26 -10.00 -12.68
N GLU A 62 -27.33 -9.39 -13.16
CA GLU A 62 -28.63 -9.44 -12.51
C GLU A 62 -29.53 -10.41 -13.27
N GLU A 63 -30.08 -11.40 -12.58
CA GLU A 63 -31.11 -12.30 -13.10
C GLU A 63 -32.46 -11.84 -12.60
N VAL A 64 -33.42 -11.64 -13.51
CA VAL A 64 -34.81 -11.34 -13.16
C VAL A 64 -35.47 -12.61 -12.62
N ILE A 65 -35.90 -12.58 -11.36
CA ILE A 65 -36.55 -13.70 -10.66
C ILE A 65 -38.05 -13.52 -10.49
N GLY A 66 -38.61 -12.43 -11.02
CA GLY A 66 -40.04 -12.14 -11.00
C GLY A 66 -40.30 -10.63 -11.07
N GLU A 67 -41.49 -10.24 -10.63
CA GLU A 67 -41.93 -8.85 -10.59
C GLU A 67 -42.40 -8.48 -9.18
N THR A 68 -42.18 -7.22 -8.80
CA THR A 68 -42.75 -6.65 -7.57
C THR A 68 -44.24 -6.33 -7.77
N PRO A 69 -45.05 -6.17 -6.71
CA PRO A 69 -46.45 -5.74 -6.84
C PRO A 69 -46.64 -4.41 -7.61
N ALA A 70 -45.60 -3.59 -7.67
CA ALA A 70 -45.57 -2.33 -8.43
C ALA A 70 -45.17 -2.50 -9.91
N GLY A 71 -45.05 -3.74 -10.41
CA GLY A 71 -44.64 -4.06 -11.79
C GLY A 71 -43.15 -3.84 -12.09
N LYS A 72 -42.31 -3.56 -11.09
CA LYS A 72 -40.86 -3.45 -11.30
C LYS A 72 -40.22 -4.85 -11.32
N PRO A 73 -39.25 -5.13 -12.20
CA PRO A 73 -38.53 -6.40 -12.20
C PRO A 73 -37.81 -6.59 -10.86
N LYS A 74 -37.98 -7.77 -10.26
CA LYS A 74 -37.23 -8.21 -9.09
C LYS A 74 -36.02 -8.98 -9.58
N THR A 75 -34.83 -8.45 -9.34
CA THR A 75 -33.57 -9.11 -9.74
C THR A 75 -32.85 -9.73 -8.53
N ARG A 76 -31.98 -10.70 -8.80
CA ARG A 76 -30.96 -11.19 -7.87
C ARG A 76 -29.59 -11.15 -8.55
N PRO A 77 -28.50 -10.93 -7.80
CA PRO A 77 -27.16 -11.06 -8.36
C PRO A 77 -26.86 -12.53 -8.69
N VAL A 78 -26.31 -12.75 -9.88
CA VAL A 78 -25.79 -14.05 -10.34
C VAL A 78 -24.35 -13.90 -10.81
N GLU A 79 -23.55 -14.94 -10.61
CA GLU A 79 -22.16 -14.94 -11.08
C GLU A 79 -22.14 -14.95 -12.61
N SER A 80 -21.67 -13.86 -13.22
CA SER A 80 -21.44 -13.84 -14.66
C SER A 80 -20.20 -14.66 -15.02
N PHE A 81 -20.08 -15.04 -16.29
CA PHE A 81 -18.85 -15.66 -16.80
C PHE A 81 -17.60 -14.80 -16.58
N ALA A 82 -17.75 -13.47 -16.62
CA ALA A 82 -16.66 -12.54 -16.35
C ALA A 82 -16.26 -12.56 -14.86
N TYR A 83 -17.25 -12.57 -13.96
CA TYR A 83 -17.01 -12.69 -12.52
C TYR A 83 -16.30 -14.01 -12.19
N ALA A 84 -16.76 -15.13 -12.75
CA ALA A 84 -16.15 -16.43 -12.52
C ALA A 84 -14.67 -16.48 -12.98
N GLN A 85 -14.34 -15.88 -14.14
CA GLN A 85 -12.96 -15.75 -14.59
C GLN A 85 -12.12 -14.85 -13.68
N ALA A 86 -12.64 -13.68 -13.31
CA ALA A 86 -11.95 -12.74 -12.45
C ALA A 86 -11.69 -13.33 -11.06
N LYS A 87 -12.67 -14.07 -10.52
CA LYS A 87 -12.54 -14.81 -9.26
C LYS A 87 -11.45 -15.88 -9.35
N ARG A 88 -11.41 -16.67 -10.43
CA ARG A 88 -10.35 -17.67 -10.65
C ARG A 88 -8.96 -17.03 -10.72
N TRP A 89 -8.83 -15.91 -11.44
CA TRP A 89 -7.59 -15.14 -11.47
C TRP A 89 -7.20 -14.62 -10.08
N TRP A 90 -8.15 -14.07 -9.34
CA TRP A 90 -7.95 -13.54 -7.99
C TRP A 90 -7.43 -14.62 -7.03
N ASP A 91 -8.11 -15.76 -7.00
CA ASP A 91 -7.78 -16.91 -6.16
C ASP A 91 -6.41 -17.52 -6.54
N ALA A 92 -6.03 -17.46 -7.82
CA ALA A 92 -4.77 -18.00 -8.30
C ALA A 92 -3.57 -17.09 -8.01
N ILE A 93 -3.64 -15.83 -8.42
CA ILE A 93 -2.50 -14.88 -8.36
C ILE A 93 -2.90 -13.44 -8.05
N GLY A 94 -4.14 -13.05 -8.32
CA GLY A 94 -4.55 -11.64 -8.26
C GLY A 94 -4.43 -11.05 -6.86
N LYS A 95 -4.72 -11.84 -5.82
CA LYS A 95 -4.55 -11.41 -4.42
C LYS A 95 -3.10 -11.03 -4.11
N ALA A 96 -2.14 -11.90 -4.44
CA ALA A 96 -0.72 -11.65 -4.18
C ALA A 96 -0.19 -10.44 -4.98
N GLN A 97 -0.57 -10.32 -6.25
CA GLN A 97 -0.19 -9.17 -7.09
C GLN A 97 -0.75 -7.84 -6.55
N SER A 98 -1.99 -7.86 -6.07
CA SER A 98 -2.61 -6.69 -5.43
C SER A 98 -1.89 -6.29 -4.15
N GLU A 99 -1.62 -7.25 -3.26
CA GLU A 99 -0.91 -7.01 -2.00
C GLU A 99 0.48 -6.42 -2.24
N GLU A 100 1.25 -6.97 -3.18
CA GLU A 100 2.56 -6.46 -3.56
C GLU A 100 2.49 -5.04 -4.13
N TYR A 101 1.57 -4.80 -5.06
CA TYR A 101 1.37 -3.48 -5.66
C TYR A 101 1.07 -2.41 -4.60
N TYR A 102 0.11 -2.68 -3.71
CA TYR A 102 -0.30 -1.73 -2.69
C TYR A 102 0.71 -1.63 -1.55
N ALA A 103 1.51 -2.66 -1.27
CA ALA A 103 2.64 -2.55 -0.36
C ALA A 103 3.69 -1.57 -0.90
N LYS A 104 4.00 -1.66 -2.19
CA LYS A 104 4.92 -0.73 -2.86
C LYS A 104 4.37 0.70 -2.88
N GLU A 105 3.09 0.88 -3.19
CA GLU A 105 2.45 2.20 -3.18
C GLU A 105 2.48 2.84 -1.78
N ARG A 106 2.24 2.06 -0.71
CA ARG A 106 2.38 2.54 0.68
C ARG A 106 3.81 2.98 0.99
N MET A 107 4.81 2.17 0.64
CA MET A 107 6.22 2.53 0.82
C MET A 107 6.61 3.79 0.03
N ASP A 108 6.08 3.96 -1.18
CA ASP A 108 6.32 5.14 -2.01
C ASP A 108 5.65 6.40 -1.42
N LEU A 109 4.45 6.28 -0.86
CA LEU A 109 3.77 7.36 -0.14
C LEU A 109 4.55 7.74 1.12
N GLU A 110 4.99 6.76 1.90
CA GLU A 110 5.87 6.93 3.06
C GLU A 110 7.12 7.75 2.71
N ALA A 111 7.81 7.39 1.63
CA ALA A 111 8.99 8.12 1.15
C ALA A 111 8.69 9.57 0.74
N ARG A 112 7.54 9.85 0.11
CA ARG A 112 7.14 11.21 -0.29
C ARG A 112 6.82 12.12 0.89
N HIS A 113 6.22 11.58 1.94
CA HIS A 113 5.97 12.35 3.16
C HIS A 113 7.28 12.79 3.85
N LEU A 114 8.38 12.09 3.59
CA LEU A 114 9.69 12.39 4.16
C LEU A 114 10.50 13.41 3.35
N SER A 115 10.30 13.51 2.02
CA SER A 115 11.08 14.39 1.14
C SER A 115 10.78 15.89 1.29
N GLY A 116 9.97 16.30 2.27
CA GLY A 116 9.60 17.69 2.53
C GLY A 116 10.11 18.25 3.86
N VAL A 117 10.90 17.49 4.63
CA VAL A 117 11.35 17.91 5.95
C VAL A 117 12.78 18.44 5.87
N PRO A 118 13.09 19.65 6.39
CA PRO A 118 14.40 20.28 6.23
C PRO A 118 15.56 19.37 6.68
N GLU A 119 16.58 19.25 5.83
CA GLU A 119 17.85 18.61 6.19
C GLU A 119 18.53 19.43 7.30
N LEU A 120 18.92 18.76 8.41
CA LEU A 120 19.82 19.38 9.38
C LEU A 120 21.24 19.42 8.80
N PRO A 121 22.11 20.33 9.28
CA PRO A 121 23.51 20.40 8.87
C PRO A 121 24.21 19.05 8.97
N LYS A 122 25.01 18.69 7.96
CA LYS A 122 25.71 17.39 7.85
C LYS A 122 26.87 17.22 8.83
N GLU A 123 27.24 18.25 9.59
CA GLU A 123 28.31 18.17 10.58
C GLU A 123 27.78 17.50 11.86
N GLY A 124 28.27 16.28 12.14
CA GLY A 124 27.92 15.49 13.34
C GLY A 124 26.96 14.32 13.12
N THR A 125 26.51 14.06 11.89
CA THR A 125 25.49 13.03 11.59
C THR A 125 25.97 11.58 11.61
N ALA A 126 27.29 11.33 11.51
CA ALA A 126 27.86 9.98 11.43
C ALA A 126 27.63 9.13 12.70
N ALA A 127 27.60 9.74 13.89
CA ALA A 127 27.26 9.04 15.13
C ALA A 127 25.78 8.63 15.21
N LEU A 128 24.92 9.29 14.42
CA LEU A 128 23.47 9.12 14.45
C LEU A 128 22.96 8.17 13.36
N ASP A 129 23.78 7.83 12.36
CA ASP A 129 23.49 6.79 11.37
C ASP A 129 23.44 5.38 11.99
N GLY A 130 24.00 5.21 13.19
CA GLY A 130 23.94 3.97 13.97
C GLY A 130 22.62 3.74 14.71
N ALA A 131 21.72 4.73 14.78
CA ALA A 131 20.47 4.59 15.51
C ALA A 131 19.57 3.51 14.86
N SER A 132 19.22 2.51 15.66
CA SER A 132 18.29 1.46 15.27
C SER A 132 16.88 1.84 15.68
N TYR A 133 15.92 1.48 14.83
CA TYR A 133 14.51 1.69 15.09
C TYR A 133 13.77 0.37 14.99
N THR A 134 12.68 0.26 15.75
CA THR A 134 11.63 -0.72 15.51
C THR A 134 10.40 0.01 14.97
N ARG A 135 9.70 -0.63 14.03
CA ARG A 135 8.48 -0.09 13.42
C ARG A 135 7.28 -0.95 13.82
N GLN A 136 6.17 -0.29 14.14
CA GLN A 136 4.88 -0.89 14.47
C GLN A 136 3.74 -0.10 13.80
N PRO A 137 2.71 -0.75 13.23
CA PRO A 137 1.51 -0.04 12.77
C PRO A 137 0.82 0.70 13.93
N VAL A 138 0.38 1.94 13.73
CA VAL A 138 -0.26 2.77 14.77
C VAL A 138 -1.53 2.10 15.32
N GLU A 139 -2.27 1.41 14.47
CA GLU A 139 -3.49 0.68 14.83
C GLU A 139 -3.22 -0.62 15.61
N ALA A 140 -1.99 -1.13 15.55
CA ALA A 140 -1.62 -2.38 16.20
C ALA A 140 -1.16 -2.12 17.64
N ILE A 141 -1.80 -2.76 18.63
CA ILE A 141 -1.39 -2.69 20.04
C ILE A 141 -0.55 -3.93 20.40
N GLY A 142 0.56 -3.73 21.11
CA GLY A 142 1.36 -4.82 21.71
C GLY A 142 2.60 -5.26 20.92
N ARG A 143 3.51 -5.97 21.62
CA ARG A 143 4.88 -6.28 21.16
C ARG A 143 4.97 -7.18 19.92
N LYS A 144 3.90 -7.89 19.56
CA LYS A 144 3.88 -8.89 18.47
C LYS A 144 3.95 -8.28 17.07
N ASN A 145 3.69 -6.98 16.93
CA ASN A 145 3.66 -6.29 15.64
C ASN A 145 4.88 -5.39 15.43
N LEU A 146 5.91 -5.51 16.28
CA LEU A 146 7.18 -4.84 16.05
C LEU A 146 8.00 -5.61 15.04
N THR A 147 8.55 -4.85 14.10
CA THR A 147 9.60 -5.33 13.21
C THR A 147 10.93 -5.49 13.96
N ASN A 148 11.80 -6.36 13.44
CA ASN A 148 13.17 -6.45 13.92
C ASN A 148 13.85 -5.08 13.81
N PRO A 149 14.70 -4.71 14.79
CA PRO A 149 15.47 -3.48 14.73
C PRO A 149 16.17 -3.38 13.38
N SER A 150 16.04 -2.21 12.77
CA SER A 150 16.69 -1.93 11.50
C SER A 150 17.17 -0.49 11.51
N HIS A 151 18.29 -0.26 10.83
CA HIS A 151 18.69 1.10 10.48
C HIS A 151 17.61 1.73 9.62
N TYR A 152 17.36 3.02 9.85
CA TYR A 152 16.33 3.78 9.14
C TYR A 152 16.48 3.67 7.61
N GLY A 153 17.72 3.62 7.11
CA GLY A 153 18.03 3.56 5.68
C GLY A 153 17.46 2.32 4.98
N ARG A 154 17.12 1.26 5.75
CA ARG A 154 16.44 0.08 5.24
C ARG A 154 15.03 0.37 4.74
N TRP A 155 14.32 1.30 5.39
CA TRP A 155 12.93 1.62 5.06
C TRP A 155 12.81 2.84 4.16
N PHE A 156 13.74 3.79 4.27
CA PHE A 156 13.61 5.11 3.65
C PHE A 156 14.74 5.44 2.66
N GLY A 157 15.67 4.51 2.43
CA GLY A 157 16.79 4.73 1.53
C GLY A 157 17.74 5.83 2.03
N LYS A 158 18.23 6.67 1.12
CA LYS A 158 19.25 7.69 1.42
C LYS A 158 18.66 9.02 1.91
N ASP A 159 17.37 9.26 1.68
CA ASP A 159 16.72 10.55 1.92
C ASP A 159 16.11 10.56 3.33
N ARG A 160 16.95 10.76 4.35
CA ARG A 160 16.47 10.98 5.71
C ARG A 160 16.47 12.46 6.08
N PRO A 161 15.41 12.94 6.75
CA PRO A 161 15.50 14.18 7.49
C PRO A 161 16.59 14.11 8.56
N GLY A 162 17.36 15.19 8.69
CA GLY A 162 18.52 15.20 9.59
C GLY A 162 18.18 15.00 11.07
N TRP A 163 16.95 15.32 11.47
CA TRP A 163 16.46 15.19 12.86
C TRP A 163 16.14 13.74 13.26
N TRP A 164 16.12 12.80 12.32
CA TRP A 164 15.64 11.44 12.59
C TRP A 164 16.41 10.76 13.72
N GLY A 165 17.74 10.80 13.68
CA GLY A 165 18.58 10.14 14.69
C GLY A 165 18.47 10.73 16.10
N TYR A 166 17.76 11.86 16.25
CA TYR A 166 17.50 12.50 17.54
C TYR A 166 16.11 12.21 18.09
N ALA A 167 15.20 11.68 17.29
CA ALA A 167 13.82 11.41 17.72
C ALA A 167 13.70 10.01 18.31
N ASP A 168 13.19 9.93 19.54
CA ASP A 168 12.90 8.67 20.22
C ASP A 168 11.64 8.01 19.69
N LEU A 169 10.66 8.83 19.27
CA LEU A 169 9.38 8.40 18.72
C LEU A 169 9.04 9.23 17.48
N ILE A 170 8.65 8.55 16.41
CA ILE A 170 8.18 9.17 15.18
C ILE A 170 6.90 8.49 14.76
N GLU A 171 5.86 9.24 14.48
CA GLU A 171 4.61 8.72 13.93
C GLU A 171 4.35 9.33 12.57
N MET A 172 4.29 8.48 11.54
CA MET A 172 3.99 8.92 10.18
C MET A 172 3.47 7.76 9.33
N ALA A 173 2.64 8.10 8.34
CA ALA A 173 2.13 7.16 7.35
C ALA A 173 1.52 5.87 7.96
N GLY A 174 0.83 6.00 9.10
CA GLY A 174 0.19 4.87 9.79
C GLY A 174 1.15 3.98 10.58
N TYR A 175 2.41 4.36 10.73
CA TYR A 175 3.40 3.65 11.52
C TYR A 175 3.99 4.52 12.63
N ARG A 176 4.33 3.84 13.73
CA ARG A 176 5.08 4.33 14.86
C ARG A 176 6.47 3.72 14.81
N TYR A 177 7.49 4.57 14.83
CA TYR A 177 8.90 4.21 14.87
C TYR A 177 9.43 4.56 16.25
N ARG A 178 10.00 3.59 16.94
CA ARG A 178 10.65 3.78 18.23
C ARG A 178 12.13 3.52 18.10
N ARG A 179 12.94 4.47 18.54
CA ARG A 179 14.38 4.28 18.64
C ARG A 179 14.66 3.22 19.69
N VAL A 180 15.59 2.32 19.38
CA VAL A 180 16.02 1.24 20.25
C VAL A 180 17.53 1.18 20.30
N LEU A 181 18.06 0.76 21.45
CA LEU A 181 19.44 0.35 21.59
C LEU A 181 19.54 -1.14 21.28
N VAL A 182 20.54 -1.53 20.49
CA VAL A 182 20.82 -2.92 20.18
C VAL A 182 22.22 -3.24 20.66
N GLU A 183 22.33 -4.07 21.69
CA GLU A 183 23.59 -4.53 22.28
C GLU A 183 23.57 -6.05 22.34
N ASP A 184 24.64 -6.70 21.89
CA ASP A 184 24.77 -8.17 21.85
C ASP A 184 23.59 -8.94 21.21
N GLY A 185 22.86 -8.28 20.31
CA GLY A 185 21.68 -8.83 19.64
C GLY A 185 20.38 -8.71 20.44
N GLU A 186 20.42 -8.17 21.65
CA GLU A 186 19.25 -7.81 22.45
C GLU A 186 18.76 -6.39 22.12
N VAL A 187 17.46 -6.14 22.32
CA VAL A 187 16.79 -4.90 21.95
C VAL A 187 16.24 -4.22 23.18
N TYR A 188 16.77 -3.05 23.49
CA TYR A 188 16.37 -2.26 24.65
C TYR A 188 15.64 -0.98 24.19
N PRO A 189 14.44 -0.68 24.74
CA PRO A 189 13.84 0.63 24.54
C PRO A 189 14.70 1.69 25.26
N LEU A 190 14.88 2.86 24.65
CA LEU A 190 15.71 3.93 25.21
C LEU A 190 15.23 4.46 26.58
N GLU A 191 13.95 4.28 26.91
CA GLU A 191 13.39 4.67 28.21
C GLU A 191 13.78 3.70 29.35
N GLU A 192 14.25 2.49 29.03
CA GLU A 192 14.58 1.44 29.99
C GLU A 192 16.07 1.06 29.94
N VAL A 193 16.98 1.98 29.56
CA VAL A 193 18.41 1.67 29.61
C VAL A 193 18.81 1.49 31.08
N PRO A 194 19.20 0.28 31.52
CA PRO A 194 19.64 0.10 32.89
C PRO A 194 20.94 0.90 33.10
N GLU A 195 21.05 1.61 34.24
CA GLU A 195 22.20 2.46 34.60
C GLU A 195 23.57 1.75 34.47
N ALA A 196 23.59 0.42 34.42
CA ALA A 196 24.78 -0.40 34.28
C ALA A 196 25.51 -0.30 32.93
N VAL A 197 24.91 0.31 31.89
CA VAL A 197 25.50 0.40 30.54
C VAL A 197 26.36 1.67 30.33
N ASN A 198 26.33 2.62 31.27
CA ASN A 198 27.10 3.88 31.20
C ASN A 198 28.41 3.86 32.02
N ALA A 199 28.88 2.68 32.45
CA ALA A 199 30.09 2.52 33.27
C ALA A 199 31.33 2.13 32.44
#